data_AF-X1KG76-F1
#
_entry.id   AF-X1KG76-F1
#
_cell.length_a   1.000
_cell.length_b   1.000
_cell.length_c   1.000
_cell.angle_alpha   90.00
_cell.angle_beta   90.00
_cell.angle_gamma   90.00
#
_symmetry.space_group_name_H-M   'P 1'
#
loop_
_entity.id
_entity.type
_entity.pdbx_description
1 polymer ?
#
loop_
_entity_poly.entity_id
_entity_poly.type
_entity_poly.pdbx_seq_one_letter_code
_entity_poly.pdbx_strand_id
1 'polypeptide(L)' 'ELHGSWMQSYFSMGWKYGEDYNREDKTHPDLVSYSQLGSLERDKDSIFVALCEIARQWIN' A
#
# COMPACT_ATOMS: atom_id res chain seq x y z
N GLU A 1 -5.45 1.70 9.64
CA GLU A 1 -5.66 1.55 8.19
C GLU A 1 -4.34 1.07 7.59
N LEU A 2 -4.29 -0.14 7.04
CA LEU A 2 -3.03 -0.77 6.60
C LEU A 2 -2.41 -0.05 5.40
N HIS A 3 -3.23 0.44 4.47
CA HIS A 3 -2.78 1.25 3.33
C HIS A 3 -2.07 2.54 3.77
N GLY A 4 -2.64 3.27 4.73
CA GLY A 4 -2.02 4.49 5.26
C GLY A 4 -0.65 4.23 5.91
N SER A 5 -0.50 3.12 6.64
CA SER A 5 0.80 2.73 7.20
C SER A 5 1.81 2.32 6.12
N TRP A 6 1.37 1.65 5.06
CA TRP A 6 2.19 1.35 3.88
C TRP A 6 2.66 2.63 3.18
N MET A 7 1.76 3.58 2.91
CA MET A 7 2.10 4.87 2.31
C MET A 7 3.13 5.62 3.15
N GLN A 8 2.96 5.69 4.47
CA GLN A 8 3.91 6.38 5.35
C GLN A 8 5.30 5.73 5.37
N SER A 9 5.35 4.40 5.30
CA SER A 9 6.62 3.68 5.16
C SER A 9 7.33 4.08 3.86
N TYR A 10 6.58 4.16 2.75
CA TYR A 10 7.10 4.61 1.45
C TYR A 10 7.56 6.08 1.49
N PHE A 11 6.76 6.99 2.05
CA PHE A 11 7.16 8.38 2.21
C PHE A 11 8.44 8.52 3.06
N SER A 12 8.57 7.75 4.15
CA SER A 12 9.78 7.77 4.97
C SER A 12 11.03 7.27 4.24
N MET A 13 10.87 6.40 3.25
CA MET A 13 11.93 5.93 2.35
C MET A 13 12.24 6.91 1.20
N GLY A 14 11.55 8.06 1.16
CA GLY A 14 11.69 9.10 0.14
C GLY A 14 10.92 8.83 -1.15
N TRP A 15 9.91 7.96 -1.12
CA TRP A 15 9.01 7.78 -2.25
C TRP A 15 8.01 8.93 -2.34
N LYS A 16 7.51 9.17 -3.54
CA LYS A 16 6.51 10.19 -3.87
C LYS A 16 5.49 9.66 -4.85
N TYR A 17 4.33 10.30 -4.91
CA TYR A 17 3.37 10.00 -5.98
C TYR A 17 3.97 10.28 -7.36
N GLY A 18 3.65 9.41 -8.32
CA GLY A 18 3.87 9.63 -9.75
C GLY A 18 3.02 8.66 -10.55
N GLU A 19 2.67 9.01 -11.79
CA GLU A 19 1.73 8.23 -12.61
C GLU A 19 2.23 6.81 -12.90
N ASP A 20 3.55 6.63 -12.98
CA ASP A 20 4.21 5.35 -13.20
C ASP A 20 5.07 4.93 -12.00
N TYR A 21 5.19 3.63 -11.82
CA TYR A 21 6.15 3.05 -10.87
C TYR A 21 7.57 3.21 -11.41
N ASN A 22 8.42 3.92 -10.68
CA ASN A 22 9.84 4.08 -10.99
C ASN A 22 10.68 3.96 -9.73
N ARG A 23 11.61 3.01 -9.72
CA ARG A 23 12.46 2.74 -8.56
C ARG A 23 13.60 3.74 -8.40
N GLU A 24 14.13 4.27 -9.49
CA GLU A 24 15.24 5.24 -9.47
C GLU A 24 14.73 6.60 -8.98
N ASP A 25 13.60 7.05 -9.54
CA ASP A 25 12.95 8.31 -9.15
C ASP A 25 12.07 8.21 -7.89
N LYS A 26 11.93 6.99 -7.37
CA LYS A 26 11.08 6.60 -6.23
C LYS A 26 9.64 7.10 -6.38
N THR A 27 9.02 6.84 -7.53
CA THR A 27 7.61 7.15 -7.77
C THR A 27 6.73 5.91 -7.70
N HIS A 28 5.53 6.05 -7.16
CA HIS A 28 4.54 4.97 -7.13
C HIS A 28 3.11 5.54 -7.33
N PRO A 29 2.29 4.97 -8.24
CA PRO A 29 0.95 5.47 -8.55
C PRO A 29 -0.02 5.35 -7.39
N ASP A 30 0.10 4.27 -6.61
CA ASP A 30 -0.81 4.00 -5.49
C ASP A 30 -0.51 4.80 -4.20
N LEU A 31 0.42 5.76 -4.23
CA LEU A 31 0.64 6.73 -3.14
C LEU A 31 -0.44 7.82 -3.11
N VAL A 32 -1.69 7.39 -3.18
CA VAL A 32 -2.91 8.20 -3.09
C VAL A 32 -3.79 7.66 -1.97
N SER A 33 -4.79 8.45 -1.53
CA SER A 33 -5.71 7.98 -0.50
C SER A 33 -6.44 6.70 -0.95
N TYR A 34 -6.85 5.86 -0.01
CA TYR A 34 -7.53 4.59 -0.31
C TYR A 34 -8.75 4.77 -1.24
N SER A 35 -9.47 5.89 -1.09
CA SER A 35 -10.62 6.26 -1.93
C SER A 35 -10.28 6.49 -3.41
N GLN A 36 -9.02 6.80 -3.73
CA GLN A 36 -8.54 7.11 -5.07
C GLN A 36 -7.85 5.94 -5.77
N LEU A 37 -7.65 4.82 -5.07
CA LEU A 37 -7.07 3.63 -5.68
C LEU A 37 -7.98 3.07 -6.79
N GLY A 38 -7.38 2.37 -7.76
CA GLY A 38 -8.14 1.55 -8.71
C GLY A 38 -8.88 0.41 -7.98
N SER A 39 -9.91 -0.16 -8.60
CA SER A 39 -10.66 -1.29 -8.02
C SER A 39 -9.76 -2.49 -7.73
N LEU A 40 -8.83 -2.81 -8.64
CA LEU A 40 -7.89 -3.91 -8.48
C LEU A 40 -6.98 -3.75 -7.26
N GLU A 41 -6.49 -2.54 -7.01
CA GLU A 41 -5.59 -2.28 -5.88
C GLU A 41 -6.33 -2.28 -4.54
N ARG A 42 -7.59 -1.82 -4.51
CA ARG A 42 -8.44 -2.00 -3.32
C ARG A 42 -8.71 -3.47 -2.99
N ASP A 43 -8.88 -4.32 -4.01
CA ASP A 43 -9.09 -5.75 -3.83
C ASP A 43 -7.83 -6.42 -3.28
N LYS A 44 -6.64 -6.07 -3.81
CA LYS A 44 -5.35 -6.54 -3.30
C LYS A 44 -5.13 -6.14 -1.84
N ASP A 45 -5.42 -4.89 -1.49
CA ASP A 45 -5.36 -4.40 -0.11
C ASP A 45 -6.27 -5.21 0.82
N SER A 46 -7.52 -5.45 0.39
CA SER A 46 -8.49 -6.21 1.18
C SER A 46 -8.04 -7.66 1.41
N ILE A 47 -7.46 -8.30 0.39
CA ILE A 47 -6.88 -9.64 0.51
C ILE A 47 -5.69 -9.63 1.47
N PHE A 48 -4.82 -8.62 1.37
CA PHE A 48 -3.66 -8.48 2.26
C PHE A 48 -4.08 -8.31 3.72
N VAL A 49 -5.08 -7.46 3.99
CA VAL A 49 -5.66 -7.29 5.33
C VAL A 49 -6.16 -8.63 5.87
N ALA A 50 -6.98 -9.34 5.10
CA ALA A 50 -7.54 -10.64 5.50
C ALA A 50 -6.43 -11.67 5.79
N LEU A 51 -5.39 -11.71 4.96
CA LEU A 51 -4.23 -12.58 5.17
C LEU A 51 -3.50 -12.24 6.47
N CYS A 52 -3.23 -10.95 6.73
CA CYS A 52 -2.59 -10.51 7.97
C CYS A 52 -3.43 -10.81 9.21
N GLU A 53 -4.76 -10.74 9.12
CA GLU A 53 -5.68 -11.09 10.20
C GLU A 53 -5.69 -12.59 10.49
N ILE A 54 -5.66 -13.42 9.45
CA ILE A 54 -5.50 -14.87 9.60
C ILE A 54 -4.14 -15.15 10.25
N ALA A 55 -3.04 -14.62 9.71
CA ALA A 55 -1.70 -14.86 10.23
C ALA A 55 -1.56 -14.47 11.71
N ARG A 56 -2.18 -13.35 12.14
CA ARG A 56 -2.22 -12.91 13.54
C ARG A 56 -2.88 -13.90 14.50
N GLN A 57 -3.73 -14.81 14.02
CA GLN A 57 -4.32 -15.84 14.86
C GLN A 57 -3.35 -16.99 15.17
N TRP A 58 -2.28 -17.13 14.38
CA TRP A 58 -1.35 -18.26 14.45
C TRP A 58 0.07 -17.86 14.86
N ILE A 59 0.37 -16.57 14.84
CA ILE A 59 1.68 -16.02 15.20
C ILE A 59 1.46 -15.07 16.37
N ASN A 60 1.97 -15.46 17.54
CA ASN A 60 1.87 -14.75 18.81
C ASN A 60 3.16 -13.96 19.08
#